data_AF-A0A954FZT3-F1
#
_entry.id   AF-A0A954FZT3-F1
#
_cell.length_a   1.000
_cell.length_b   1.000
_cell.length_c   1.000
_cell.angle_alpha   90.00
_cell.angle_beta   90.00
_cell.angle_gamma   90.00
#
_symmetry.space_group_name_H-M   'P 1'
#
loop_
_entity.id
_entity.type
_entity.pdbx_description
1 polymer ?
#
loop_
_entity_poly.entity_id
_entity_poly.type
_entity_poly.pdbx_seq_one_letter_code
_entity_poly.pdbx_strand_id
1 'polypeptide(L)'
;FQPPVRPAVPTVRSADRVMNEVDAFVLKRLEDAGLSMAPEAERVSLLRRASFDLTGLPPTPDEVERFLSDERSDAYERMIDRLLASPAYGERWARHWLDVAGFAESAGILNEDRKLPLAWRFRDYVIRSFNNDKPYDRFLQEQIAGDELTGYWPAHDTLDHLPDDVVEGIVATGYLRTAADPSRPDFNGIKNAA
;
A
#
# COMPACT_ATOMS: atom_id res chain seq x y z
N PHE A 1 11.81 -12.73 -23.10
CA PHE A 1 11.58 -12.98 -21.67
C PHE A 1 12.73 -13.84 -21.16
N GLN A 2 13.46 -13.40 -20.13
CA GLN A 2 14.47 -14.23 -19.44
C GLN A 2 13.91 -14.55 -18.06
N PRO A 3 13.73 -15.83 -17.69
CA PRO A 3 13.20 -16.19 -16.39
C PRO A 3 14.19 -15.79 -15.29
N PRO A 4 13.72 -15.27 -14.15
CA PRO A 4 14.59 -14.98 -13.01
C PRO A 4 15.19 -16.28 -12.47
N VAL A 5 16.51 -16.30 -12.30
CA VAL A 5 17.26 -17.42 -11.72
C VAL A 5 17.63 -17.08 -10.29
N ARG A 6 17.32 -17.97 -9.33
CA ARG A 6 17.68 -17.76 -7.93
C ARG A 6 19.22 -17.79 -7.79
N PRO A 7 19.87 -16.71 -7.34
CA PRO A 7 21.31 -16.68 -7.17
C PRO A 7 21.75 -17.58 -6.02
N ALA A 8 22.98 -18.09 -6.08
CA ALA A 8 23.58 -18.79 -4.96
C ALA A 8 23.85 -17.79 -3.81
N VAL A 9 23.49 -18.19 -2.58
CA VAL A 9 23.75 -17.38 -1.38
C VAL A 9 25.27 -17.33 -1.14
N PRO A 10 25.88 -16.14 -1.00
CA PRO A 10 27.32 -16.01 -0.84
C PRO A 10 27.77 -16.51 0.53
N THR A 11 28.95 -17.12 0.58
CA THR A 11 29.63 -17.40 1.85
C THR A 11 30.30 -16.13 2.36
N VAL A 12 30.05 -15.80 3.63
CA VAL A 12 30.59 -14.62 4.33
C VAL A 12 31.43 -15.06 5.53
N ARG A 13 32.36 -14.20 5.95
CA ARG A 13 33.22 -14.49 7.12
C ARG A 13 32.43 -14.40 8.42
N SER A 14 31.52 -13.43 8.51
CA SER A 14 30.71 -13.14 9.70
C SER A 14 29.37 -13.89 9.68
N ALA A 15 29.41 -15.22 9.56
CA ALA A 15 28.22 -16.05 9.39
C ALA A 15 27.26 -16.01 10.59
N ASP A 16 27.76 -15.67 11.79
CA ASP A 16 26.98 -15.47 13.02
C ASP A 16 26.02 -14.28 12.95
N ARG A 17 26.24 -13.35 11.99
CA ARG A 17 25.41 -12.16 11.78
C ARG A 17 24.32 -12.35 10.72
N VAL A 18 24.25 -13.52 10.09
CA VAL A 18 23.28 -13.82 9.03
C VAL A 18 21.99 -14.34 9.68
N MET A 19 20.93 -13.52 9.70
CA MET A 19 19.61 -13.95 10.19
C MET A 19 18.77 -14.57 9.05
N ASN A 20 18.93 -14.06 7.83
CA ASN A 20 18.33 -14.61 6.63
C ASN A 20 19.26 -14.51 5.41
N GLU A 21 18.86 -15.10 4.28
CA GLU A 21 19.69 -15.14 3.06
C GLU A 21 20.07 -13.75 2.53
N VAL A 22 19.23 -12.72 2.72
CA VAL A 22 19.50 -11.35 2.27
C VAL A 22 20.68 -10.75 3.02
N ASP A 23 20.81 -11.04 4.32
CA ASP A 23 21.92 -10.54 5.14
C ASP A 23 23.28 -11.02 4.61
N ALA A 24 23.35 -12.25 4.08
CA ALA A 24 24.58 -12.76 3.47
C ALA A 24 24.99 -11.94 2.24
N PHE A 25 24.04 -11.51 1.40
CA PHE A 25 24.34 -10.64 0.25
C PHE A 25 24.82 -9.25 0.68
N VAL A 26 24.23 -8.67 1.72
CA VAL A 26 24.64 -7.38 2.28
C VAL A 26 26.04 -7.49 2.91
N LEU A 27 26.25 -8.49 3.77
CA LEU A 27 27.53 -8.76 4.42
C LEU A 27 28.63 -9.01 3.42
N LYS A 28 28.37 -9.78 2.36
CA LYS A 28 29.37 -10.02 1.31
C LYS A 28 29.89 -8.71 0.72
N ARG A 29 28.99 -7.77 0.41
CA ARG A 29 29.37 -6.45 -0.11
C ARG A 29 30.11 -5.60 0.90
N LEU A 30 29.73 -5.66 2.18
CA LEU A 30 30.43 -4.95 3.26
C LEU A 30 31.85 -5.51 3.46
N GLU A 31 32.00 -6.84 3.53
CA GLU A 31 33.28 -7.50 3.73
C GLU A 31 34.25 -7.25 2.58
N ASP A 32 33.76 -7.27 1.33
CA ASP A 32 34.57 -6.92 0.15
C ASP A 32 35.04 -5.46 0.18
N ALA A 33 34.30 -4.57 0.84
CA ALA A 33 34.67 -3.18 1.09
C ALA A 33 35.47 -2.97 2.40
N GLY A 34 35.78 -4.03 3.15
CA GLY A 34 36.47 -3.93 4.44
C GLY A 34 35.60 -3.34 5.57
N LEU A 35 34.27 -3.39 5.43
CA LEU A 35 33.29 -2.90 6.38
C LEU A 35 32.59 -4.07 7.10
N SER A 36 31.89 -3.76 8.20
CA SER A 36 31.03 -4.67 8.95
C SER A 36 29.63 -4.07 9.12
N MET A 37 28.66 -4.89 9.55
CA MET A 37 27.38 -4.37 10.01
C MET A 37 27.56 -3.42 11.20
N ALA A 38 26.68 -2.41 11.25
CA ALA A 38 26.56 -1.55 12.42
C ALA A 38 25.98 -2.33 13.60
N PRO A 39 26.25 -1.89 14.85
CA PRO A 39 25.55 -2.43 16.01
C PRO A 39 24.04 -2.21 15.88
N GLU A 40 23.27 -3.09 16.53
CA GLU A 40 21.81 -2.95 16.58
C GLU A 40 21.42 -1.63 17.26
N ALA A 41 20.37 -1.00 16.73
CA ALA A 41 19.87 0.24 17.29
C ALA A 41 19.19 0.00 18.64
N GLU A 42 19.19 1.02 19.50
CA GLU A 42 18.44 0.96 20.76
C GLU A 42 16.95 0.68 20.51
N ARG A 43 16.31 -0.06 21.42
CA ARG A 43 14.88 -0.45 21.30
C ARG A 43 13.97 0.74 21.00
N VAL A 44 14.14 1.87 21.71
CA VAL A 44 13.35 3.07 21.47
C VAL A 44 13.54 3.65 20.06
N SER A 45 14.76 3.55 19.52
CA SER A 45 15.07 3.98 18.16
C SER A 45 14.43 3.07 17.13
N LEU A 46 14.43 1.75 17.37
CA LEU A 46 13.74 0.78 16.51
C LEU A 46 12.24 1.04 16.46
N LEU A 47 11.58 1.22 17.61
CA LEU A 47 10.16 1.56 17.68
C LEU A 47 9.86 2.84 16.92
N ARG A 48 10.62 3.92 17.19
CA ARG A 48 10.39 5.21 16.54
C ARG A 48 10.50 5.11 15.02
N ARG A 49 11.52 4.41 14.50
CA ARG A 49 11.69 4.22 13.04
C ARG A 49 10.53 3.43 12.46
N ALA A 50 10.20 2.28 13.06
CA ALA A 50 9.10 1.43 12.60
C ALA A 50 7.76 2.17 12.60
N SER A 51 7.45 2.97 13.64
CA SER A 51 6.23 3.77 13.68
C SER A 51 6.18 4.79 12.55
N PHE A 52 7.24 5.57 12.33
CA PHE A 52 7.23 6.54 11.23
C PHE A 52 7.17 5.89 9.84
N ASP A 53 7.84 4.75 9.66
CA ASP A 53 7.85 4.06 8.37
C ASP A 53 6.49 3.43 8.07
N LEU A 54 5.89 2.74 9.06
CA LEU A 54 4.66 1.99 8.86
C LEU A 54 3.40 2.85 8.97
N THR A 55 3.34 3.81 9.90
CA THR A 55 2.13 4.60 10.17
C THR A 55 2.31 6.09 9.85
N GLY A 56 3.54 6.56 9.63
CA GLY A 56 3.81 7.99 9.44
C GLY A 56 3.71 8.83 10.71
N LEU A 57 3.47 8.20 11.86
CA LEU A 57 3.24 8.86 13.15
C LEU A 57 4.34 8.50 14.15
N PRO A 58 4.67 9.39 15.10
CA PRO A 58 5.51 9.02 16.24
C PRO A 58 4.78 7.99 17.12
N PRO A 59 5.52 7.11 17.82
CA PRO A 59 4.92 6.21 18.81
C PRO A 59 4.33 7.01 19.98
N THR A 60 3.21 6.55 20.51
CA THR A 60 2.60 7.10 21.73
C THR A 60 3.40 6.69 22.98
N PRO A 61 3.29 7.45 24.10
CA PRO A 61 3.93 7.06 25.37
C PRO A 61 3.60 5.62 25.81
N ASP A 62 2.33 5.22 25.68
CA ASP A 62 1.86 3.88 26.04
C ASP A 62 2.48 2.78 25.16
N GLU A 63 2.69 3.04 23.87
CA GLU A 63 3.37 2.11 22.97
C GLU A 63 4.86 1.97 23.30
N VAL A 64 5.50 3.08 23.69
CA VAL A 64 6.90 3.07 24.15
C VAL A 64 7.02 2.23 25.42
N GLU A 65 6.21 2.51 26.44
CA GLU A 65 6.23 1.76 27.70
C GLU A 65 5.94 0.27 27.47
N ARG A 66 4.92 -0.04 26.68
CA ARG A 66 4.57 -1.42 26.34
C ARG A 66 5.71 -2.14 25.63
N PHE A 67 6.39 -1.51 24.68
CA PHE A 67 7.48 -2.16 23.96
C PHE A 67 8.74 -2.29 24.81
N LEU A 68 9.06 -1.30 25.64
CA LEU A 68 10.25 -1.34 26.50
C LEU A 68 10.11 -2.34 27.64
N SER A 69 8.90 -2.58 28.14
CA SER A 69 8.61 -3.58 29.19
C SER A 69 8.39 -5.00 28.66
N ASP A 70 8.33 -5.20 27.34
CA ASP A 70 8.11 -6.51 26.73
C ASP A 70 9.43 -7.29 26.58
N GLU A 71 9.71 -8.19 27.53
CA GLU A 71 10.94 -8.99 27.58
C GLU A 71 10.89 -10.27 26.74
N ARG A 72 9.78 -10.52 26.05
CA ARG A 72 9.63 -11.74 25.22
C ARG A 72 10.55 -11.67 24.01
N SER A 73 11.02 -12.82 23.55
CA SER A 73 11.93 -12.92 22.40
C SER A 73 11.32 -12.42 21.09
N ASP A 74 9.99 -12.36 21.00
CA ASP A 74 9.19 -11.91 19.84
C ASP A 74 8.58 -10.50 20.05
N ALA A 75 9.14 -9.71 20.98
CA ALA A 75 8.61 -8.40 21.34
C ALA A 75 8.59 -7.42 20.14
N TYR A 76 9.61 -7.50 19.27
CA TYR A 76 9.74 -6.65 18.10
C TYR A 76 8.69 -7.01 17.04
N GLU A 77 8.53 -8.29 16.72
CA GLU A 77 7.54 -8.81 15.78
C GLU A 77 6.14 -8.40 16.20
N ARG A 78 5.80 -8.56 17.48
CA ARG A 78 4.47 -8.17 17.97
C ARG A 78 4.28 -6.66 18.05
N MET A 79 5.35 -5.87 18.15
CA MET A 79 5.28 -4.43 17.97
C MET A 79 4.95 -4.09 16.52
N ILE A 80 5.61 -4.74 15.55
CA ILE A 80 5.31 -4.59 14.12
C ILE A 80 3.87 -5.00 13.81
N ASP A 81 3.39 -6.14 14.31
CA ASP A 81 2.01 -6.59 14.10
C ASP A 81 0.98 -5.54 14.55
N ARG A 82 1.23 -4.88 15.69
CA ARG A 82 0.36 -3.80 16.18
C ARG A 82 0.38 -2.58 15.26
N LEU A 83 1.54 -2.22 14.71
CA LEU A 83 1.67 -1.10 13.78
C LEU A 83 0.98 -1.41 12.45
N LEU A 84 1.12 -2.64 11.93
CA LEU A 84 0.45 -3.10 10.71
C LEU A 84 -1.08 -3.16 10.88
N ALA A 85 -1.56 -3.53 12.07
CA ALA A 85 -2.99 -3.55 12.38
C ALA A 85 -3.61 -2.16 12.63
N SER A 86 -2.80 -1.10 12.71
CA SER A 86 -3.28 0.26 12.91
C SER A 86 -3.95 0.80 11.64
N PRO A 87 -5.10 1.48 11.70
CA PRO A 87 -5.71 2.12 10.52
C PRO A 87 -4.77 3.09 9.80
N ALA A 88 -3.86 3.72 10.55
CA ALA A 88 -2.86 4.64 10.03
C ALA A 88 -1.84 3.96 9.08
N TYR A 89 -1.69 2.64 9.15
CA TYR A 89 -0.88 1.89 8.20
C TYR A 89 -1.41 2.05 6.77
N GLY A 90 -2.70 1.76 6.56
CA GLY A 90 -3.35 1.92 5.26
C GLY A 90 -3.34 3.37 4.79
N GLU A 91 -3.51 4.35 5.69
CA GLU A 91 -3.41 5.78 5.35
C GLU A 91 -2.00 6.14 4.85
N ARG A 92 -0.97 5.67 5.55
CA ARG A 92 0.43 5.90 5.20
C ARG A 92 0.81 5.27 3.87
N TRP A 93 0.44 4.01 3.67
CA TRP A 93 0.83 3.24 2.48
C TRP A 93 -0.02 3.57 1.26
N ALA A 94 -1.32 3.86 1.43
CA ALA A 94 -2.17 4.34 0.35
C ALA A 94 -1.64 5.61 -0.29
N ARG A 95 -1.05 6.54 0.49
CA ARG A 95 -0.44 7.76 -0.06
C ARG A 95 0.58 7.44 -1.15
N HIS A 96 1.45 6.45 -0.94
CA HIS A 96 2.45 6.06 -1.94
C HIS A 96 1.82 5.57 -3.24
N TRP A 97 0.72 4.81 -3.15
CA TRP A 97 -0.03 4.39 -4.32
C TRP A 97 -0.73 5.56 -5.01
N LEU A 98 -1.39 6.42 -4.23
CA LEU A 98 -2.13 7.58 -4.73
C LEU A 98 -1.20 8.59 -5.43
N ASP A 99 0.01 8.77 -4.92
CA ASP A 99 1.05 9.59 -5.57
C ASP A 99 1.43 9.03 -6.96
N VAL A 100 1.63 7.71 -7.05
CA VAL A 100 1.96 7.02 -8.32
C VAL A 100 0.79 7.03 -9.29
N ALA A 101 -0.44 6.87 -8.78
CA ALA A 101 -1.64 6.98 -9.58
C ALA A 101 -1.78 8.39 -10.15
N GLY A 102 -1.36 9.43 -9.43
CA GLY A 102 -1.59 10.84 -9.77
C GLY A 102 -2.92 11.34 -9.20
N PHE A 103 -3.37 10.76 -8.09
CA PHE A 103 -4.65 11.06 -7.48
C PHE A 103 -4.75 12.52 -7.02
N ALA A 104 -5.83 13.17 -7.42
CA ALA A 104 -6.24 14.47 -6.92
C ALA A 104 -7.75 14.49 -6.69
N GLU A 105 -8.20 15.20 -5.65
CA GLU A 105 -9.63 15.43 -5.39
C GLU A 105 -10.21 16.61 -6.19
N SER A 106 -9.41 17.16 -7.12
CA SER A 106 -9.81 18.23 -8.01
C SER A 106 -9.23 18.03 -9.42
N ALA A 107 -9.97 18.52 -10.41
CA ALA A 107 -9.52 18.64 -11.78
C ALA A 107 -8.84 20.02 -11.92
N GLY A 108 -7.57 20.08 -11.55
CA GLY A 108 -6.75 21.28 -11.74
C GLY A 108 -6.53 21.54 -13.23
N ILE A 109 -7.25 22.51 -13.79
CA ILE A 109 -6.99 23.09 -15.11
C ILE A 109 -6.44 24.50 -14.86
N LEU A 110 -5.54 25.00 -15.70
CA LEU A 110 -4.72 26.21 -15.51
C LEU A 110 -5.41 27.40 -14.78
N ASN A 111 -6.71 27.63 -14.99
CA ASN A 111 -7.45 28.75 -14.40
C ASN A 111 -8.60 28.32 -13.45
N GLU A 112 -8.83 27.02 -13.24
CA GLU A 112 -9.94 26.48 -12.46
C GLU A 112 -9.55 25.20 -11.71
N ASP A 113 -9.81 25.17 -10.40
CA ASP A 113 -9.57 24.00 -9.55
C ASP A 113 -10.92 23.36 -9.16
N ARG A 114 -11.52 22.64 -10.11
CA ARG A 114 -12.87 22.09 -9.92
C ARG A 114 -12.81 20.86 -9.02
N LYS A 115 -13.54 20.85 -7.90
CA LYS A 115 -13.68 19.67 -7.04
C LYS A 115 -14.28 18.48 -7.80
N LEU A 116 -13.77 17.28 -7.54
CA LEU A 116 -14.32 16.01 -7.98
C LEU A 116 -15.10 15.37 -6.82
N PRO A 117 -16.45 15.47 -6.78
CA PRO A 117 -17.24 15.15 -5.58
C PRO A 117 -17.08 13.73 -5.03
N LEU A 118 -16.69 12.78 -5.87
CA LEU A 118 -16.62 11.36 -5.54
C LEU A 118 -15.19 10.79 -5.57
N ALA A 119 -14.18 11.60 -5.85
CA ALA A 119 -12.78 11.14 -5.93
C ALA A 119 -12.29 10.52 -4.62
N TRP A 120 -12.75 11.05 -3.47
CA TRP A 120 -12.44 10.52 -2.14
C TRP A 120 -12.76 9.03 -1.98
N ARG A 121 -13.75 8.50 -2.73
CA ARG A 121 -14.11 7.08 -2.67
C ARG A 121 -12.97 6.18 -3.13
N PHE A 122 -12.22 6.61 -4.15
CA PHE A 122 -11.03 5.88 -4.62
C PHE A 122 -9.92 5.92 -3.58
N ARG A 123 -9.63 7.08 -2.98
CA ARG A 123 -8.68 7.19 -1.85
C ARG A 123 -9.03 6.21 -0.74
N ASP A 124 -10.28 6.23 -0.28
CA ASP A 124 -10.72 5.40 0.84
C ASP A 124 -10.73 3.91 0.46
N TYR A 125 -11.01 3.58 -0.80
CA TYR A 125 -10.86 2.22 -1.32
C TYR A 125 -9.40 1.74 -1.26
N VAL A 126 -8.43 2.56 -1.67
CA VAL A 126 -7.01 2.20 -1.59
C VAL A 126 -6.59 2.01 -0.13
N ILE A 127 -6.97 2.93 0.76
CA ILE A 127 -6.71 2.81 2.22
C ILE A 127 -7.27 1.49 2.77
N ARG A 128 -8.53 1.17 2.48
CA ARG A 128 -9.15 -0.09 2.92
C ARG A 128 -8.46 -1.31 2.32
N SER A 129 -8.02 -1.24 1.06
CA SER A 129 -7.32 -2.35 0.41
C SER A 129 -6.01 -2.69 1.14
N PHE A 130 -5.24 -1.69 1.57
CA PHE A 130 -4.05 -1.92 2.40
C PHE A 130 -4.39 -2.44 3.80
N ASN A 131 -5.35 -1.82 4.50
CA ASN A 131 -5.71 -2.22 5.86
C ASN A 131 -6.33 -3.63 5.95
N ASN A 132 -6.99 -4.09 4.88
CA ASN A 132 -7.60 -5.42 4.82
C ASN A 132 -6.65 -6.48 4.23
N ASP A 133 -5.38 -6.14 4.00
CA ASP A 133 -4.39 -7.03 3.37
C ASP A 133 -4.91 -7.63 2.04
N LYS A 134 -5.50 -6.78 1.19
CA LYS A 134 -6.04 -7.23 -0.10
C LYS A 134 -4.90 -7.81 -0.94
N PRO A 135 -5.04 -9.03 -1.50
CA PRO A 135 -4.02 -9.62 -2.35
C PRO A 135 -3.62 -8.68 -3.49
N TYR A 136 -2.32 -8.49 -3.67
CA TYR A 136 -1.78 -7.50 -4.61
C TYR A 136 -2.26 -7.74 -6.06
N ASP A 137 -2.35 -9.00 -6.47
CA ASP A 137 -2.87 -9.40 -7.78
C ASP A 137 -4.33 -9.00 -7.95
N ARG A 138 -5.16 -9.23 -6.93
CA ARG A 138 -6.56 -8.81 -6.94
C ARG A 138 -6.70 -7.30 -6.96
N PHE A 139 -5.96 -6.60 -6.10
CA PHE A 139 -5.94 -5.14 -6.07
C PHE A 139 -5.60 -4.58 -7.46
N LEU A 140 -4.53 -5.07 -8.10
CA LEU A 140 -4.10 -4.62 -9.42
C LEU A 140 -5.15 -4.91 -10.51
N GLN A 141 -5.77 -6.10 -10.48
CA GLN A 141 -6.86 -6.43 -11.41
C GLN A 141 -8.04 -5.44 -11.28
N GLU A 142 -8.42 -5.08 -10.05
CA GLU A 142 -9.50 -4.13 -9.77
C GLU A 142 -9.16 -2.70 -10.22
N GLN A 143 -7.88 -2.31 -10.18
CA GLN A 143 -7.44 -1.02 -10.74
C GLN A 143 -7.66 -0.94 -12.26
N ILE A 144 -7.55 -2.05 -12.97
CA ILE A 144 -7.61 -2.10 -14.45
C ILE A 144 -9.03 -2.37 -14.94
N ALA A 145 -9.76 -3.28 -14.29
CA ALA A 145 -11.00 -3.87 -14.81
C ALA A 145 -12.02 -4.22 -13.71
N GLY A 146 -12.05 -3.49 -12.61
CA GLY A 146 -12.97 -3.73 -11.47
C GLY A 146 -14.45 -3.75 -11.86
N ASP A 147 -14.88 -2.91 -12.79
CA ASP A 147 -16.26 -2.90 -13.28
C ASP A 147 -16.59 -4.10 -14.19
N GLU A 148 -15.65 -4.53 -15.03
CA GLU A 148 -15.78 -5.73 -15.86
C GLU A 148 -15.77 -7.01 -15.01
N LEU A 149 -15.01 -7.03 -13.92
CA LEU A 149 -14.91 -8.16 -12.99
C LEU A 149 -16.21 -8.40 -12.19
N THR A 150 -17.08 -7.41 -12.10
CA THR A 150 -18.29 -7.43 -11.25
C THR A 150 -19.59 -7.48 -12.05
N GLY A 151 -19.51 -7.51 -13.39
CA GLY A 151 -20.70 -7.53 -14.23
C GLY A 151 -21.52 -6.23 -14.13
N TYR A 152 -20.82 -5.09 -14.07
CA TYR A 152 -21.44 -3.77 -13.94
C TYR A 152 -22.56 -3.53 -14.96
N TRP A 153 -22.36 -3.89 -16.22
CA TRP A 153 -23.30 -3.61 -17.31
C TRP A 153 -24.67 -4.29 -17.09
N PRO A 154 -24.77 -5.62 -16.89
CA PRO A 154 -26.01 -6.25 -16.49
C PRO A 154 -26.65 -5.65 -15.24
N ALA A 155 -25.86 -5.34 -14.21
CA ALA A 155 -26.37 -4.83 -12.94
C ALA A 155 -26.98 -3.42 -13.10
N HIS A 156 -26.31 -2.55 -13.86
CA HIS A 156 -26.80 -1.21 -14.17
C HIS A 156 -28.13 -1.22 -14.93
N ASP A 157 -28.30 -2.17 -15.85
CA ASP A 157 -29.48 -2.22 -16.72
C ASP A 157 -30.69 -2.87 -16.05
N THR A 158 -30.48 -3.70 -15.04
CA THR A 158 -31.53 -4.56 -14.47
C THR A 158 -31.87 -4.28 -13.01
N LEU A 159 -30.99 -3.62 -12.26
CA LEU A 159 -31.16 -3.42 -10.82
C LEU A 159 -31.42 -1.95 -10.50
N ASP A 160 -32.36 -1.70 -9.58
CA ASP A 160 -32.62 -0.37 -9.03
C ASP A 160 -31.44 0.12 -8.16
N HIS A 161 -30.69 -0.81 -7.57
CA HIS A 161 -29.54 -0.56 -6.72
C HIS A 161 -28.41 -1.54 -7.05
N LEU A 162 -27.19 -1.00 -7.22
CA LEU A 162 -26.01 -1.81 -7.49
C LEU A 162 -25.57 -2.55 -6.22
N PRO A 163 -25.20 -3.84 -6.30
CA PRO A 163 -24.55 -4.57 -5.22
C PRO A 163 -23.25 -3.91 -4.76
N ASP A 164 -22.88 -4.11 -3.49
CA ASP A 164 -21.70 -3.47 -2.89
C ASP A 164 -20.39 -3.84 -3.60
N ASP A 165 -20.25 -5.09 -4.06
CA ASP A 165 -19.08 -5.56 -4.80
C ASP A 165 -18.98 -4.90 -6.17
N VAL A 166 -20.11 -4.67 -6.85
CA VAL A 166 -20.17 -3.90 -8.10
C VAL A 166 -19.77 -2.45 -7.86
N VAL A 167 -20.28 -1.83 -6.78
CA VAL A 167 -19.89 -0.46 -6.41
C VAL A 167 -18.39 -0.38 -6.11
N GLU A 168 -17.84 -1.34 -5.37
CA GLU A 168 -16.41 -1.41 -5.07
C GLU A 168 -15.57 -1.55 -6.35
N GLY A 169 -15.98 -2.42 -7.28
CA GLY A 169 -15.33 -2.58 -8.59
C GLY A 169 -15.30 -1.29 -9.41
N ILE A 170 -16.42 -0.58 -9.48
CA ILE A 170 -16.49 0.74 -10.15
C ILE A 170 -15.57 1.75 -9.47
N VAL A 171 -15.58 1.81 -8.13
CA VAL A 171 -14.72 2.73 -7.38
C VAL A 171 -13.25 2.43 -7.66
N ALA A 172 -12.86 1.16 -7.68
CA ALA A 172 -11.49 0.73 -7.92
C ALA A 172 -10.96 1.13 -9.30
N THR A 173 -11.80 1.09 -10.34
CA THR A 173 -11.44 1.50 -11.72
C THR A 173 -11.70 2.99 -11.99
N GLY A 174 -12.41 3.67 -11.07
CA GLY A 174 -12.89 5.03 -11.26
C GLY A 174 -11.79 6.05 -11.53
N TYR A 175 -10.58 5.86 -11.00
CA TYR A 175 -9.46 6.78 -11.24
C TYR A 175 -9.04 6.83 -12.72
N LEU A 176 -8.98 5.69 -13.41
CA LEU A 176 -8.69 5.64 -14.85
C LEU A 176 -9.80 6.28 -15.70
N ARG A 177 -11.02 6.41 -15.17
CA ARG A 177 -12.18 7.02 -15.82
C ARG A 177 -12.35 8.51 -15.54
N THR A 178 -11.39 9.15 -14.86
CA THR A 178 -11.42 10.60 -14.61
C THR A 178 -10.95 11.44 -15.81
N ALA A 179 -10.29 10.82 -16.79
CA ALA A 179 -10.00 11.43 -18.08
C ALA A 179 -11.17 11.18 -19.06
N ALA A 180 -11.58 12.19 -19.81
CA ALA A 180 -12.57 12.02 -20.87
C ALA A 180 -12.02 10.99 -21.89
N ASP A 181 -12.77 9.91 -22.15
CA ASP A 181 -12.45 8.93 -23.18
C ASP A 181 -13.05 9.38 -24.53
N PRO A 182 -12.24 9.91 -25.47
CA PRO A 182 -12.74 10.38 -26.75
C PRO A 182 -13.11 9.23 -27.70
N SER A 183 -12.77 7.98 -27.37
CA SER A 183 -13.10 6.82 -28.20
C SER A 183 -14.56 6.38 -28.08
N ARG A 184 -15.29 6.87 -27.07
CA ARG A 184 -16.71 6.56 -26.82
C ARG A 184 -17.51 7.79 -26.34
N PRO A 185 -18.19 8.52 -27.25
CA PRO A 185 -18.89 9.78 -26.94
C PRO A 185 -20.21 9.62 -26.17
N ASP A 186 -20.65 8.39 -25.89
CA ASP A 186 -21.89 8.05 -25.18
C ASP A 186 -21.77 8.00 -23.65
N PHE A 187 -20.55 8.14 -23.11
CA PHE A 187 -20.28 8.04 -21.66
C PHE A 187 -20.73 9.21 -20.78
N ASN A 188 -21.37 10.25 -21.33
CA ASN A 188 -21.90 11.38 -20.55
C ASN A 188 -23.08 11.00 -19.62
N GLY A 189 -23.48 9.73 -19.57
CA GLY A 189 -24.67 9.23 -18.86
C GLY A 189 -24.41 8.30 -17.67
N ILE A 190 -23.20 8.23 -17.10
CA ILE A 190 -22.96 7.36 -15.92
C ILE A 190 -23.81 7.85 -14.74
N LYS A 191 -24.85 7.09 -14.40
CA LYS A 191 -25.61 7.29 -13.16
C LYS A 191 -24.65 7.10 -11.97
N ASN A 192 -24.66 8.07 -11.05
CA ASN A 192 -23.87 8.13 -9.81
C ASN A 192 -22.40 8.59 -9.94
N ALA A 193 -22.01 9.23 -11.05
CA ALA A 193 -20.75 9.98 -11.15
C ALA A 193 -20.93 11.53 -11.04
N ALA A 194 -22.16 11.99 -10.81
CA ALA A 194 -22.50 13.39 -10.53
C ALA A 194 -22.74 13.59 -9.02
#